data_AF-A0A370EZZ8-F1
#
_entry.id   AF-A0A370EZZ8-F1
#
_cell.length_a   1.000
_cell.length_b   1.000
_cell.length_c   1.000
_cell.angle_alpha   90.00
_cell.angle_beta   90.00
_cell.angle_gamma   90.00
#
_symmetry.space_group_name_H-M   'P 1'
#
loop_
_entity.id
_entity.type
_entity.pdbx_description
1 polymer ?
#
loop_
_entity_poly.entity_id
_entity_poly.type
_entity_poly.pdbx_seq_one_letter_code
_entity_poly.pdbx_strand_id
1 'polypeptide(L)'
;MKWLSFICAIALIAAVFPLPIHYYTFLRFLVTLCAISLAIKTYRELSYKIAILYIITAIIFNPILPVYLYNKILWIPIDILAGLLFLFYSLQNYINKSTTKKMEEIQIENIEEKDQITYHDYGFQSAEYAKSRPQAILNFLENVYEKFIQEQKLDAKGIKDRVAKLKAEVLQSKARKNETQAELTTNETLKSNKEKVIEELELEKVDIKNGDNENTDTIPFVIGAFITVLLTLYLFVFYSSSGYSAFYGVKEGSLGFINPNIFGEAKSGGVLALIILFPVIFLGLEFLIHYSLEKNKKNVIEGKPKKYLTIILLLSLTLIADAFIGYKISQGVHTNEFNSGLTSELWQYSMIFKDINFYLVLVLGFVVYVIWGGLLNYVLSHPYLKTVNERDKILIGNIDSKIDERRVELSAIVSKINSLSTLILTLTDEIAGKDQDIIGYENGVIPVNIPSFRAAVGEFMGGWGAYTVGAFRIKSKELLSDAESISNQWLEEKILSIKTEYSNGKF
;
A
#
# COMPACT_ATOMS: atom_id res chain seq x y z
N MET A 1 -15.84 4.33 21.24
CA MET A 1 -15.98 3.69 19.90
C MET A 1 -14.68 3.61 19.11
N LYS A 2 -13.82 4.65 19.06
CA LYS A 2 -12.57 4.64 18.26
C LYS A 2 -11.64 3.47 18.59
N TRP A 3 -11.30 3.33 19.88
CA TRP A 3 -10.47 2.21 20.37
C TRP A 3 -11.11 0.85 20.09
N LEU A 4 -12.44 0.75 20.20
CA LEU A 4 -13.18 -0.47 19.90
C LEU A 4 -13.07 -0.85 18.41
N SER A 5 -13.25 0.12 17.50
CA SER A 5 -13.09 -0.09 16.05
C SER A 5 -11.66 -0.45 15.67
N PHE A 6 -10.66 0.17 16.31
CA PHE A 6 -9.24 -0.14 16.09
C PHE A 6 -8.87 -1.55 16.56
N ILE A 7 -9.34 -1.96 17.74
CA ILE A 7 -9.17 -3.32 18.26
C ILE A 7 -9.86 -4.34 17.35
N CYS A 8 -11.07 -4.03 16.88
CA CYS A 8 -11.81 -4.87 15.92
C CYS A 8 -11.05 -5.02 14.59
N ALA A 9 -10.40 -3.96 14.07
CA ALA A 9 -9.58 -4.02 12.87
C ALA A 9 -8.35 -4.93 13.04
N ILE A 10 -7.63 -4.80 14.16
CA ILE A 10 -6.45 -5.63 14.45
C ILE A 10 -6.86 -7.11 14.59
N ALA A 11 -7.95 -7.39 15.28
CA ALA A 11 -8.45 -8.76 15.47
C ALA A 11 -8.83 -9.43 14.13
N LEU A 12 -9.41 -8.68 13.20
CA LEU A 12 -9.73 -9.16 11.85
C LEU A 12 -8.46 -9.43 11.01
N ILE A 13 -7.45 -8.55 11.09
CA ILE A 13 -6.19 -8.74 10.37
C ILE A 13 -5.40 -9.95 10.92
N ALA A 14 -5.42 -10.16 12.24
CA ALA A 14 -4.78 -11.31 12.85
C ALA A 14 -5.45 -12.65 12.48
N ALA A 15 -6.72 -12.64 12.06
CA ALA A 15 -7.48 -13.84 11.67
C ALA A 15 -6.94 -14.55 10.40
N VAL A 16 -6.09 -13.85 9.62
CA VAL A 16 -5.40 -14.39 8.44
C VAL A 16 -4.49 -15.58 8.81
N PHE A 17 -3.86 -15.53 9.98
CA PHE A 17 -3.00 -16.61 10.48
C PHE A 17 -3.80 -17.85 10.91
N PRO A 18 -3.23 -19.07 10.91
CA PRO A 18 -3.90 -20.27 11.40
C PRO A 18 -3.99 -20.26 12.93
N LEU A 19 -5.04 -19.61 13.45
CA LEU A 19 -5.30 -19.49 14.88
C LEU A 19 -6.25 -20.60 15.39
N PRO A 20 -6.32 -20.85 16.71
CA PRO A 20 -7.23 -21.84 17.28
C PRO A 20 -8.71 -21.52 17.00
N ILE A 21 -9.56 -22.54 16.92
CA ILE A 21 -10.99 -22.38 16.60
C ILE A 21 -11.73 -21.41 17.54
N HIS A 22 -11.34 -21.39 18.82
CA HIS A 22 -11.91 -20.49 19.84
C HIS A 22 -11.69 -19.00 19.51
N TYR A 23 -10.60 -18.67 18.81
CA TYR A 23 -10.32 -17.31 18.35
C TYR A 23 -11.38 -16.84 17.35
N TYR A 24 -11.75 -17.69 16.39
CA TYR A 24 -12.75 -17.37 15.38
C TYR A 24 -14.16 -17.24 15.95
N THR A 25 -14.48 -18.03 16.98
CA THR A 25 -15.74 -17.88 17.72
C THR A 25 -15.79 -16.53 18.44
N PHE A 26 -14.72 -16.16 19.15
CA PHE A 26 -14.60 -14.86 19.82
C PHE A 26 -14.67 -13.69 18.83
N LEU A 27 -13.95 -13.81 17.70
CA LEU A 27 -13.90 -12.80 16.65
C LEU A 27 -15.29 -12.45 16.11
N ARG A 28 -16.16 -13.46 15.91
CA ARG A 28 -17.53 -13.25 15.44
C ARG A 28 -18.36 -12.40 16.40
N PHE A 29 -18.33 -12.70 17.70
CA PHE A 29 -19.03 -11.88 18.70
C PHE A 29 -18.49 -10.45 18.75
N LEU A 30 -17.17 -10.29 18.75
CA LEU A 30 -16.50 -8.99 18.79
C LEU A 30 -16.89 -8.13 17.58
N VAL A 31 -16.77 -8.68 16.37
CA VAL A 31 -17.03 -7.97 15.10
C VAL A 31 -18.51 -7.62 14.94
N THR A 32 -19.43 -8.52 15.28
CA THR A 32 -20.87 -8.25 15.20
C THR A 32 -21.30 -7.14 16.16
N LEU A 33 -20.83 -7.14 17.41
CA LEU A 33 -21.14 -6.06 18.37
C LEU A 33 -20.56 -4.71 17.93
N CYS A 34 -19.32 -4.72 17.43
CA CYS A 34 -18.65 -3.57 16.85
C CYS A 34 -19.43 -2.99 15.65
N ALA A 35 -19.85 -3.87 14.73
CA ALA A 35 -20.56 -3.50 13.51
C ALA A 35 -21.95 -2.91 13.78
N ILE A 36 -22.74 -3.52 14.68
CA ILE A 36 -24.06 -3.01 15.07
C ILE A 36 -23.94 -1.61 15.70
N SER A 37 -22.99 -1.43 16.61
CA SER A 37 -22.76 -0.16 17.28
C SER A 37 -22.39 0.95 16.28
N LEU A 38 -21.57 0.64 15.28
CA LEU A 38 -21.21 1.59 14.23
C LEU A 38 -22.35 1.86 13.25
N ALA A 39 -23.12 0.84 12.87
CA ALA A 39 -24.29 1.02 12.01
C ALA A 39 -25.27 2.04 12.61
N ILE A 40 -25.62 1.90 13.90
CA ILE A 40 -26.51 2.83 14.61
C ILE A 40 -25.93 4.25 14.61
N LYS A 41 -24.63 4.39 14.87
CA LYS A 41 -23.98 5.70 14.92
C LYS A 41 -23.94 6.38 13.55
N THR A 42 -23.50 5.66 12.52
CA THR A 42 -23.42 6.21 11.15
C THR A 42 -24.79 6.49 10.54
N TYR A 43 -25.84 5.78 10.97
CA TYR A 43 -27.22 6.07 10.62
C TYR A 43 -27.70 7.40 11.24
N ARG A 44 -27.36 7.65 12.52
CA ARG A 44 -27.64 8.94 13.18
C ARG A 44 -26.87 10.10 12.56
N GLU A 45 -25.69 9.84 12.01
CA GLU A 45 -24.86 10.81 11.27
C GLU A 45 -25.29 10.98 9.79
N LEU A 46 -26.51 10.54 9.41
CA LEU A 46 -27.08 10.64 8.06
C LEU A 46 -26.23 9.99 6.94
N SER A 47 -25.27 9.14 7.31
CA SER A 47 -24.34 8.47 6.40
C SER A 47 -24.82 7.07 6.02
N TYR A 48 -26.00 7.01 5.39
CA TYR A 48 -26.74 5.76 5.13
C TYR A 48 -25.93 4.70 4.36
N LYS A 49 -25.09 5.11 3.40
CA LYS A 49 -24.25 4.18 2.61
C LYS A 49 -23.24 3.42 3.48
N ILE A 50 -22.64 4.10 4.45
CA ILE A 50 -21.66 3.51 5.38
C ILE A 50 -22.38 2.64 6.42
N ALA A 51 -23.57 3.05 6.87
CA ALA A 51 -24.39 2.26 7.78
C ALA A 51 -24.79 0.90 7.18
N ILE A 52 -25.17 0.87 5.90
CA ILE A 52 -25.49 -0.38 5.18
C ILE A 52 -24.30 -1.35 5.18
N LEU A 53 -23.09 -0.85 4.98
CA LEU A 53 -21.88 -1.69 4.93
C LEU A 53 -21.58 -2.35 6.29
N TYR A 54 -21.84 -1.65 7.40
CA TYR A 54 -21.74 -2.24 8.74
C TYR A 54 -22.86 -3.23 9.05
N ILE A 55 -24.07 -3.02 8.53
CA ILE A 55 -25.17 -3.99 8.65
C ILE A 55 -24.81 -5.30 7.93
N ILE A 56 -24.28 -5.22 6.70
CA ILE A 56 -23.82 -6.39 5.95
C ILE A 56 -22.72 -7.13 6.73
N THR A 57 -21.76 -6.39 7.29
CA THR A 57 -20.68 -6.97 8.08
C THR A 57 -21.20 -7.69 9.34
N ALA A 58 -22.20 -7.13 10.02
CA ALA A 58 -22.83 -7.77 11.19
C ALA A 58 -23.51 -9.10 10.84
N ILE A 59 -24.10 -9.20 9.64
CA ILE A 59 -24.75 -10.42 9.13
C ILE A 59 -23.71 -11.48 8.80
N ILE A 60 -22.62 -11.12 8.09
CA ILE A 60 -21.57 -12.06 7.68
C ILE A 60 -20.88 -12.71 8.89
N PHE A 61 -20.62 -11.92 9.93
CA PHE A 61 -19.93 -12.37 11.14
C PHE A 61 -20.86 -12.85 12.25
N ASN A 62 -22.17 -13.01 11.97
CA ASN A 62 -23.17 -13.35 12.97
C ASN A 62 -22.84 -14.68 13.71
N PRO A 63 -22.64 -14.65 15.03
CA PRO A 63 -22.32 -15.85 15.80
C PRO A 63 -23.52 -16.80 16.01
N ILE A 64 -24.76 -16.30 15.85
CA ILE A 64 -26.00 -17.06 16.08
C ILE A 64 -26.38 -17.89 14.85
N LEU A 65 -26.20 -17.33 13.66
CA LEU A 65 -26.44 -17.99 12.37
C LEU A 65 -25.14 -18.01 11.56
N PRO A 66 -24.20 -18.91 11.90
CA PRO A 66 -22.88 -18.91 11.28
C PRO A 66 -22.93 -19.36 9.81
N VAL A 67 -22.41 -18.52 8.93
CA VAL A 67 -22.10 -18.93 7.54
C VAL A 67 -20.84 -19.79 7.55
N TYR A 68 -20.87 -20.93 6.85
CA TYR A 68 -19.73 -21.83 6.70
C TYR A 68 -19.30 -21.88 5.22
N LEU A 69 -18.09 -21.42 4.94
CA LEU A 69 -17.49 -21.48 3.58
C LEU A 69 -16.65 -22.75 3.36
N TYR A 70 -16.59 -23.65 4.35
CA TYR A 70 -15.87 -24.95 4.38
C TYR A 70 -14.36 -24.94 4.06
N ASN A 71 -13.84 -23.87 3.46
CA ASN A 71 -12.44 -23.63 3.16
C ASN A 71 -11.99 -22.30 3.76
N LYS A 72 -10.94 -22.33 4.58
CA LYS A 72 -10.36 -21.16 5.25
C LYS A 72 -9.87 -20.10 4.26
N ILE A 73 -9.38 -20.51 3.09
CA ILE A 73 -8.83 -19.59 2.07
C ILE A 73 -9.89 -18.58 1.59
N LEU A 74 -11.18 -18.96 1.63
CA LEU A 74 -12.28 -18.08 1.24
C LEU A 74 -12.60 -17.00 2.29
N TRP A 75 -12.23 -17.21 3.55
CA TRP A 75 -12.44 -16.22 4.63
C TRP A 75 -11.39 -15.11 4.66
N ILE A 76 -10.16 -15.39 4.19
CA ILE A 76 -9.05 -14.43 4.16
C ILE A 76 -9.42 -13.08 3.50
N PRO A 77 -9.98 -13.04 2.27
CA PRO A 77 -10.35 -11.77 1.66
C PRO A 77 -11.49 -11.04 2.41
N ILE A 78 -12.41 -11.78 3.04
CA ILE A 78 -13.54 -11.22 3.79
C ILE A 78 -13.04 -10.54 5.07
N ASP A 79 -12.14 -11.20 5.80
CA ASP A 79 -11.54 -10.68 7.04
C ASP A 79 -10.70 -9.42 6.77
N ILE A 80 -9.92 -9.40 5.67
CA ILE A 80 -9.12 -8.25 5.27
C ILE A 80 -10.02 -7.06 4.90
N LEU A 81 -11.06 -7.26 4.09
CA LEU A 81 -11.97 -6.19 3.69
C LEU A 81 -12.72 -5.59 4.89
N ALA A 82 -13.21 -6.45 5.79
CA ALA A 82 -13.83 -6.00 7.04
C ALA A 82 -12.83 -5.24 7.91
N GLY A 83 -11.60 -5.73 8.06
CA GLY A 83 -10.55 -5.07 8.83
C GLY A 83 -10.23 -3.66 8.32
N LEU A 84 -10.09 -3.49 7.00
CA LEU A 84 -9.87 -2.20 6.35
C LEU A 84 -11.03 -1.22 6.58
N LEU A 85 -12.27 -1.70 6.56
CA LEU A 85 -13.45 -0.87 6.82
C LEU A 85 -13.44 -0.29 8.25
N PHE A 86 -13.15 -1.11 9.26
CA PHE A 86 -13.06 -0.65 10.65
C PHE A 86 -11.86 0.30 10.87
N LEU A 87 -10.75 0.05 10.19
CA LEU A 87 -9.54 0.88 10.25
C LEU A 87 -9.79 2.26 9.63
N PHE A 88 -10.47 2.32 8.48
CA PHE A 88 -10.87 3.57 7.82
C PHE A 88 -11.70 4.47 8.73
N TYR A 89 -12.69 3.91 9.44
CA TYR A 89 -13.50 4.67 10.41
C TYR A 89 -12.68 5.21 11.59
N SER A 90 -11.70 4.42 12.07
CA SER A 90 -10.81 4.86 13.14
C SER A 90 -9.97 6.08 12.72
N LEU A 91 -9.51 6.10 11.47
CA LEU A 91 -8.65 7.16 10.92
C LEU A 91 -9.41 8.44 10.54
N GLN A 92 -10.60 8.34 9.96
CA GLN A 92 -11.40 9.51 9.54
C GLN A 92 -11.72 10.46 10.71
N ASN A 93 -11.82 9.90 11.92
CA ASN A 93 -12.11 10.63 13.14
C ASN A 93 -10.88 11.29 13.81
N TYR A 94 -9.69 11.12 13.24
CA TYR A 94 -8.45 11.80 13.63
C TYR A 94 -8.34 13.17 12.95
N ILE A 95 -8.74 13.23 11.67
CA ILE A 95 -8.71 14.45 10.85
C ILE A 95 -9.73 15.48 11.36
N ASN A 96 -10.98 15.07 11.63
CA ASN A 96 -12.03 15.99 12.10
C ASN A 96 -11.80 16.57 13.50
N LYS A 97 -11.08 15.86 14.39
CA LYS A 97 -10.80 16.35 15.75
C LYS A 97 -9.81 17.52 15.77
N SER A 98 -8.94 17.62 14.75
CA SER A 98 -8.02 18.76 14.59
C SER A 98 -8.74 20.03 14.14
N THR A 99 -9.82 19.89 13.35
CA THR A 99 -10.66 21.00 12.87
C THR A 99 -11.62 21.50 13.95
N THR A 100 -12.24 20.62 14.74
CA THR A 100 -13.15 21.02 15.82
C THR A 100 -12.42 21.67 16.99
N LYS A 101 -11.22 21.20 17.35
CA LYS A 101 -10.39 21.84 18.40
C LYS A 101 -9.93 23.24 17.99
N LYS A 102 -9.65 23.44 16.69
CA LYS A 102 -9.32 24.75 16.11
C LYS A 102 -10.55 25.70 16.05
N MET A 103 -11.77 25.17 15.93
CA MET A 103 -13.01 25.96 15.95
C MET A 103 -13.52 26.27 17.37
N GLU A 104 -13.25 25.40 18.35
CA GLU A 104 -13.52 25.64 19.77
C GLU A 104 -12.53 26.65 20.38
N GLU A 105 -11.25 26.63 19.96
CA GLU A 105 -10.26 27.66 20.35
C GLU A 105 -10.63 29.06 19.77
N ILE A 106 -11.22 29.14 18.55
CA ILE A 106 -11.73 30.39 17.95
C ILE A 106 -13.01 30.91 18.64
N GLN A 107 -13.80 30.06 19.29
CA GLN A 107 -15.02 30.47 20.01
C GLN A 107 -14.76 30.91 21.46
N ILE A 108 -13.71 30.40 22.11
CA ILE A 108 -13.34 30.77 23.48
C ILE A 108 -12.65 32.15 23.51
N GLU A 109 -11.92 32.52 22.46
CA GLU A 109 -11.31 33.86 22.31
C GLU A 109 -12.35 35.00 22.21
N ASN A 110 -13.57 34.71 21.74
CA ASN A 110 -14.62 35.72 21.52
C ASN A 110 -15.49 36.04 22.75
N ILE A 111 -15.23 35.43 23.92
CA ILE A 111 -16.10 35.58 25.11
C ILE A 111 -15.50 36.51 26.18
N GLU A 112 -14.23 36.91 26.10
CA GLU A 112 -13.56 37.67 27.19
C GLU A 112 -13.39 39.18 27.00
N GLU A 113 -13.70 39.79 25.85
CA GLU A 113 -13.56 41.25 25.70
C GLU A 113 -14.90 41.98 25.85
N LYS A 114 -15.25 42.27 27.11
CA LYS A 114 -16.28 43.25 27.43
C LYS A 114 -15.69 44.26 28.41
N ASP A 115 -15.07 45.31 27.84
CA ASP A 115 -15.01 46.70 28.35
C ASP A 115 -13.94 47.58 27.63
N GLN A 116 -13.65 47.31 26.34
CA GLN A 116 -12.84 48.22 25.52
C GLN A 116 -13.62 48.64 24.26
N ILE A 117 -13.56 49.92 23.90
CA ILE A 117 -14.14 50.45 22.65
C ILE A 117 -13.48 49.70 21.49
N THR A 118 -14.23 48.92 20.71
CA THR A 118 -13.68 48.16 19.57
C THR A 118 -13.19 49.11 18.47
N TYR A 119 -12.35 48.63 17.54
CA TYR A 119 -11.94 49.46 16.40
C TYR A 119 -13.14 49.87 15.56
N HIS A 120 -14.14 48.99 15.45
CA HIS A 120 -15.42 49.30 14.82
C HIS A 120 -16.16 50.45 15.53
N ASP A 121 -16.32 50.39 16.85
CA ASP A 121 -17.00 51.44 17.62
C ASP A 121 -16.25 52.77 17.54
N TYR A 122 -14.92 52.72 17.57
CA TYR A 122 -14.07 53.89 17.38
C TYR A 122 -14.22 54.50 15.98
N GLY A 123 -14.31 53.66 14.94
CA GLY A 123 -14.57 54.09 13.57
C GLY A 123 -15.92 54.79 13.42
N PHE A 124 -16.95 54.24 14.05
CA PHE A 124 -18.29 54.82 14.05
C PHE A 124 -18.32 56.20 14.72
N GLN A 125 -17.76 56.33 15.92
CA GLN A 125 -17.69 57.60 16.66
C GLN A 125 -16.82 58.63 15.93
N SER A 126 -15.70 58.21 15.35
CA SER A 126 -14.79 59.09 14.60
C SER A 126 -15.49 59.70 13.39
N ALA A 127 -16.30 58.92 12.67
CA ALA A 127 -17.11 59.40 11.56
C ALA A 127 -18.20 60.39 12.02
N GLU A 128 -18.79 60.17 13.20
CA GLU A 128 -19.74 61.09 13.83
C GLU A 128 -19.11 62.45 14.14
N TYR A 129 -17.97 62.44 14.86
CA TYR A 129 -17.24 63.66 15.21
C TYR A 129 -16.74 64.42 13.97
N ALA A 130 -16.27 63.69 12.95
CA ALA A 130 -15.78 64.27 11.71
C ALA A 130 -16.88 64.68 10.73
N LYS A 131 -18.15 64.34 10.99
CA LYS A 131 -19.27 64.42 10.04
C LYS A 131 -18.91 63.75 8.69
N SER A 132 -18.24 62.60 8.75
CA SER A 132 -17.76 61.81 7.61
C SER A 132 -16.92 62.59 6.59
N ARG A 133 -16.17 63.62 7.00
CA ARG A 133 -15.23 64.33 6.12
C ARG A 133 -14.02 63.43 5.79
N PRO A 134 -13.74 63.11 4.52
CA PRO A 134 -12.68 62.16 4.16
C PRO A 134 -11.29 62.56 4.67
N GLN A 135 -10.95 63.85 4.65
CA GLN A 135 -9.63 64.35 5.07
C GLN A 135 -9.37 64.21 6.57
N ALA A 136 -10.43 64.11 7.38
CA ALA A 136 -10.29 63.98 8.82
C ALA A 136 -9.85 62.56 9.25
N ILE A 137 -9.97 61.57 8.36
CA ILE A 137 -9.73 60.15 8.67
C ILE A 137 -8.28 59.87 9.08
N LEU A 138 -7.32 60.64 8.55
CA LEU A 138 -5.89 60.45 8.79
C LEU A 138 -5.52 60.53 10.27
N ASN A 139 -6.07 61.50 11.00
CA ASN A 139 -5.77 61.67 12.43
C ASN A 139 -6.33 60.51 13.26
N PHE A 140 -7.48 59.96 12.87
CA PHE A 140 -8.08 58.83 13.57
C PHE A 140 -7.36 57.52 13.23
N LEU A 141 -6.87 57.35 12.00
CA LEU A 141 -6.03 56.22 11.62
C LEU A 141 -4.69 56.21 12.36
N GLU A 142 -4.10 57.38 12.64
CA GLU A 142 -2.91 57.45 13.49
C GLU A 142 -3.20 56.98 14.93
N ASN A 143 -4.35 57.35 15.49
CA ASN A 143 -4.77 56.84 16.80
C ASN A 143 -5.04 55.33 16.79
N VAL A 144 -5.59 54.79 15.70
CA VAL A 144 -5.75 53.34 15.50
C VAL A 144 -4.39 52.65 15.52
N TYR A 145 -3.39 53.22 14.85
CA TYR A 145 -2.03 52.72 14.87
C TYR A 145 -1.40 52.79 16.27
N GLU A 146 -1.49 53.93 16.96
CA GLU A 146 -0.95 54.08 18.31
C GLU A 146 -1.59 53.09 19.29
N LYS A 147 -2.91 52.94 19.23
CA LYS A 147 -3.66 51.96 20.02
C LYS A 147 -3.22 50.53 19.69
N PHE A 148 -3.10 50.19 18.41
CA PHE A 148 -2.62 48.88 17.95
C PHE A 148 -1.22 48.57 18.49
N ILE A 149 -0.30 49.53 18.43
CA ILE A 149 1.06 49.35 18.98
C ILE A 149 1.03 49.20 20.50
N GLN A 150 0.19 49.95 21.21
CA GLN A 150 0.04 49.82 22.67
C GLN A 150 -0.52 48.47 23.09
N GLU A 151 -1.52 47.95 22.37
CA GLU A 151 -2.06 46.60 22.60
C GLU A 151 -1.03 45.51 22.32
N GLN A 152 -0.08 45.76 21.41
CA GLN A 152 1.02 44.83 21.10
C GLN A 152 2.22 44.95 22.06
N LYS A 153 2.26 45.93 22.97
CA LYS A 153 3.36 46.08 23.95
C LYS A 153 3.34 44.94 24.98
N LEU A 154 4.11 43.90 24.71
CA LEU A 154 4.49 42.90 25.71
C LEU A 154 5.35 43.55 26.79
N ASP A 155 5.18 43.13 28.05
CA ASP A 155 6.08 43.50 29.13
C ASP A 155 7.51 42.98 28.87
N ALA A 156 8.52 43.56 29.51
CA ALA A 156 9.93 43.16 29.29
C ALA A 156 10.18 41.66 29.54
N LYS A 157 9.34 41.03 30.38
CA LYS A 157 9.33 39.60 30.62
C LYS A 157 8.71 38.82 29.45
N GLY A 158 7.57 39.26 28.92
CA GLY A 158 6.91 38.65 27.75
C GLY A 158 7.74 38.71 26.47
N ILE A 159 8.49 39.80 26.23
CA ILE A 159 9.43 39.88 25.10
C ILE A 159 10.53 38.83 25.24
N LYS A 160 11.12 38.70 26.43
CA LYS A 160 12.18 37.73 26.71
C LYS A 160 11.70 36.29 26.54
N ASP A 161 10.49 35.98 27.02
CA ASP A 161 9.87 34.66 26.88
C ASP A 161 9.54 34.35 25.41
N ARG A 162 9.09 35.35 24.64
CA ARG A 162 8.82 35.20 23.20
C ARG A 162 10.10 34.95 22.40
N VAL A 163 11.16 35.71 22.66
CA VAL A 163 12.48 35.52 22.04
C VAL A 163 13.04 34.14 22.37
N ALA A 164 12.94 33.70 23.63
CA ALA A 164 13.38 32.37 24.03
C ALA A 164 12.63 31.26 23.26
N LYS A 165 11.31 31.41 23.11
CA LYS A 165 10.48 30.49 22.32
C LYS A 165 10.87 30.48 20.85
N LEU A 166 11.02 31.65 20.22
CA LEU A 166 11.43 31.75 18.81
C LEU A 166 12.82 31.15 18.58
N LYS A 167 13.79 31.39 19.48
CA LYS A 167 15.11 30.75 19.41
C LYS A 167 15.03 29.23 19.50
N ALA A 168 14.17 28.70 20.37
CA ALA A 168 13.95 27.26 20.47
C ALA A 168 13.32 26.68 19.18
N GLU A 169 12.32 27.36 18.62
CA GLU A 169 11.70 26.98 17.34
C GLU A 169 12.70 27.04 16.17
N VAL A 170 13.54 28.08 16.09
CA VAL A 170 14.60 28.19 15.07
C VAL A 170 15.60 27.05 15.21
N LEU A 171 16.03 26.72 16.43
CA LEU A 171 16.95 25.62 16.67
C LEU A 171 16.35 24.28 16.23
N GLN A 172 15.06 24.06 16.51
CA GLN A 172 14.33 22.89 16.04
C GLN A 172 14.23 22.85 14.51
N SER A 173 13.88 23.96 13.85
CA SER A 173 13.81 24.04 12.39
C SER A 173 15.19 23.86 11.73
N LYS A 174 16.27 24.37 12.33
CA LYS A 174 17.66 24.14 11.90
C LYS A 174 18.04 22.67 12.01
N ALA A 175 17.71 22.01 13.12
CA ALA A 175 17.94 20.57 13.29
C ALA A 175 17.19 19.74 12.22
N ARG A 176 15.91 20.05 12.00
CA ARG A 176 15.09 19.40 10.96
C ARG A 176 15.63 19.64 9.55
N LYS A 177 16.12 20.85 9.25
CA LYS A 177 16.77 21.16 7.97
C LYS A 177 18.02 20.30 7.77
N ASN A 178 18.87 20.18 8.79
CA ASN A 178 20.08 19.36 8.71
C ASN A 178 19.78 17.88 8.50
N GLU A 179 18.77 17.34 9.19
CA GLU A 179 18.29 15.97 8.99
C GLU A 179 17.77 15.77 7.55
N THR A 180 16.94 16.69 7.06
CA THR A 180 16.41 16.68 5.69
C THR A 180 17.54 16.78 4.65
N GLN A 181 18.58 17.56 4.92
CA GLN A 181 19.76 17.68 4.06
C GLN A 181 20.58 16.39 4.01
N ALA A 182 20.77 15.71 5.14
CA ALA A 182 21.43 14.41 5.17
C ALA A 182 20.62 13.35 4.41
N GLU A 183 19.29 13.37 4.53
CA GLU A 183 18.40 12.51 3.74
C GLU A 183 18.50 12.82 2.24
N LEU A 184 18.56 14.10 1.85
CA LEU A 184 18.73 14.52 0.45
C LEU A 184 20.03 13.95 -0.14
N THR A 185 21.16 14.13 0.52
CA THR A 185 22.46 13.60 0.06
C THR A 185 22.43 12.08 -0.06
N THR A 186 21.78 11.39 0.88
CA THR A 186 21.60 9.93 0.79
C THR A 186 20.82 9.56 -0.48
N ASN A 187 19.72 10.25 -0.78
CA ASN A 187 18.94 9.97 -2.00
C ASN A 187 19.70 10.32 -3.28
N GLU A 188 20.53 11.36 -3.29
CA GLU A 188 21.39 11.70 -4.43
C GLU A 188 22.44 10.61 -4.71
N THR A 189 23.05 10.04 -3.67
CA THR A 189 23.96 8.89 -3.83
C THR A 189 23.23 7.65 -4.36
N LEU A 190 22.02 7.38 -3.86
CA LEU A 190 21.18 6.28 -4.35
C LEU A 190 20.78 6.47 -5.81
N LYS A 191 20.45 7.71 -6.22
CA LYS A 191 20.18 8.07 -7.61
C LYS A 191 21.38 7.73 -8.49
N SER A 192 22.57 8.24 -8.15
CA SER A 192 23.79 7.99 -8.92
C SER A 192 24.13 6.50 -9.03
N ASN A 193 24.00 5.75 -7.93
CA ASN A 193 24.24 4.31 -7.95
C ASN A 193 23.25 3.57 -8.87
N LYS A 194 21.97 3.96 -8.89
CA LYS A 194 20.99 3.35 -9.80
C LYS A 194 21.23 3.72 -11.26
N GLU A 195 21.64 4.96 -11.54
CA GLU A 195 22.00 5.38 -12.90
C GLU A 195 23.15 4.54 -13.45
N LYS A 196 24.20 4.28 -12.64
CA LYS A 196 25.30 3.38 -13.02
C LYS A 196 24.84 1.96 -13.33
N VAL A 197 23.94 1.40 -12.51
CA VAL A 197 23.41 0.05 -12.76
C VAL A 197 22.59 0.00 -14.05
N ILE A 198 21.84 1.06 -14.38
CA ILE A 198 21.12 1.13 -15.65
C ILE A 198 22.10 1.18 -16.82
N GLU A 199 23.17 1.97 -16.71
CA GLU A 199 24.24 2.04 -17.72
C GLU A 199 24.92 0.68 -17.93
N GLU A 200 25.26 -0.03 -16.85
CA GLU A 200 25.81 -1.39 -16.90
C GLU A 200 24.87 -2.37 -17.63
N LEU A 201 23.56 -2.32 -17.36
CA LEU A 201 22.57 -3.15 -18.05
C LEU A 201 22.42 -2.78 -19.53
N GLU A 202 22.53 -1.49 -19.87
CA GLU A 202 22.51 -1.02 -21.26
C GLU A 202 23.75 -1.48 -22.02
N LEU A 203 24.92 -1.53 -21.38
CA LEU A 203 26.14 -2.12 -21.93
C LEU A 203 25.99 -3.63 -22.11
N GLU A 204 25.46 -4.36 -21.10
CA GLU A 204 25.19 -5.80 -21.21
C GLU A 204 24.30 -6.08 -22.44
N LYS A 205 23.26 -5.27 -22.68
CA LYS A 205 22.40 -5.39 -23.86
C LYS A 205 23.18 -5.24 -25.18
N VAL A 206 24.17 -4.35 -25.23
CA VAL A 206 25.03 -4.16 -26.41
C VAL A 206 25.93 -5.38 -26.62
N ASP A 207 26.52 -5.92 -25.56
CA ASP A 207 27.39 -7.10 -25.62
C ASP A 207 26.63 -8.34 -26.13
N ILE A 208 25.40 -8.55 -25.66
CA ILE A 208 24.52 -9.63 -26.14
C ILE A 208 24.23 -9.47 -27.64
N LYS A 209 24.02 -8.24 -28.12
CA LYS A 209 23.76 -7.97 -29.54
C LYS A 209 24.99 -8.22 -30.41
N ASN A 210 26.19 -8.04 -29.86
CA ASN A 210 27.46 -8.27 -30.55
C ASN A 210 27.90 -9.74 -30.51
N GLY A 211 27.26 -10.58 -29.68
CA GLY A 211 27.55 -12.01 -29.58
C GLY A 211 28.64 -12.36 -28.56
N ASP A 212 29.14 -11.38 -27.80
CA ASP A 212 30.24 -11.52 -26.84
C ASP A 212 29.74 -12.03 -25.46
N ASN A 213 28.80 -12.97 -25.49
CA ASN A 213 28.03 -13.34 -24.31
C ASN A 213 28.69 -14.50 -23.54
N GLU A 214 29.75 -14.19 -22.77
CA GLU A 214 30.52 -15.18 -21.99
C GLU A 214 29.83 -15.63 -20.68
N ASN A 215 28.85 -14.89 -20.16
CA ASN A 215 28.36 -15.07 -18.79
C ASN A 215 26.91 -15.57 -18.70
N THR A 216 26.60 -16.73 -19.30
CA THR A 216 25.39 -17.46 -18.88
C THR A 216 25.81 -18.51 -17.86
N ASP A 217 25.46 -18.34 -16.59
CA ASP A 217 25.72 -19.34 -15.55
C ASP A 217 24.97 -20.64 -15.91
N THR A 218 25.71 -21.59 -16.49
CA THR A 218 25.18 -22.85 -17.03
C THR A 218 25.03 -23.92 -15.96
N ILE A 219 25.59 -23.71 -14.76
CA ILE A 219 25.62 -24.70 -13.69
C ILE A 219 24.19 -25.08 -13.24
N PRO A 220 23.26 -24.14 -12.98
CA PRO A 220 21.89 -24.49 -12.62
C PRO A 220 21.15 -25.28 -13.71
N PHE A 221 21.43 -24.97 -14.99
CA PHE A 221 20.86 -25.71 -16.12
C PHE A 221 21.38 -27.14 -16.19
N VAL A 222 22.69 -27.36 -16.04
CA VAL A 222 23.29 -28.70 -16.06
C VAL A 222 22.76 -29.56 -14.92
N ILE A 223 22.65 -28.99 -13.71
CA ILE A 223 22.08 -29.68 -12.55
C ILE A 223 20.60 -30.01 -12.80
N GLY A 224 19.82 -29.04 -13.29
CA GLY A 224 18.41 -29.25 -13.62
C GLY A 224 18.20 -30.33 -14.68
N ALA A 225 19.01 -30.33 -15.74
CA ALA A 225 18.98 -31.32 -16.81
C ALA A 225 19.30 -32.72 -16.28
N PHE A 226 20.34 -32.85 -15.45
CA PHE A 226 20.72 -34.11 -14.83
C PHE A 226 19.59 -34.67 -13.94
N ILE A 227 19.00 -33.84 -13.07
CA ILE A 227 17.88 -34.25 -12.21
C ILE A 227 16.67 -34.65 -13.05
N THR A 228 16.40 -33.94 -14.16
CA THR A 228 15.28 -34.23 -15.06
C THR A 228 15.44 -35.61 -15.69
N VAL A 229 16.64 -35.98 -16.11
CA VAL A 229 16.93 -37.33 -16.64
C VAL A 229 16.70 -38.40 -15.56
N LEU A 230 17.18 -38.19 -14.34
CA LEU A 230 16.95 -39.13 -13.23
C LEU A 230 15.46 -39.31 -12.91
N LEU A 231 14.70 -38.21 -12.86
CA LEU A 231 13.26 -38.25 -12.62
C LEU A 231 12.51 -38.91 -13.78
N THR A 232 12.98 -38.76 -15.02
CA THR A 232 12.41 -39.44 -16.19
C THR A 232 12.57 -40.96 -16.07
N LEU A 233 13.75 -41.43 -15.67
CA LEU A 233 14.01 -42.85 -15.40
C LEU A 233 13.16 -43.37 -14.24
N TYR A 234 13.06 -42.60 -13.16
CA TYR A 234 12.21 -42.94 -12.02
C TYR A 234 10.74 -43.08 -12.43
N LEU A 235 10.16 -42.10 -13.13
CA LEU A 235 8.76 -42.13 -13.56
C LEU A 235 8.51 -43.26 -14.56
N PHE A 236 9.49 -43.55 -15.42
CA PHE A 236 9.41 -44.70 -16.32
C PHE A 236 9.23 -46.00 -15.54
N VAL A 237 10.11 -46.27 -14.57
CA VAL A 237 10.02 -47.48 -13.73
C VAL A 237 8.74 -47.49 -12.89
N PHE A 238 8.39 -46.36 -12.28
CA PHE A 238 7.20 -46.23 -11.44
C PHE A 238 5.93 -46.54 -12.22
N TYR A 239 5.71 -45.90 -13.37
CA TYR A 239 4.51 -46.13 -14.18
C TYR A 239 4.50 -47.50 -14.85
N SER A 240 5.65 -48.05 -15.22
CA SER A 240 5.74 -49.42 -15.75
C SER A 240 5.27 -50.44 -14.70
N SER A 241 5.71 -50.26 -13.46
CA SER A 241 5.38 -51.15 -12.34
C SER A 241 3.95 -50.97 -11.85
N SER A 242 3.58 -49.75 -11.46
CA SER A 242 2.25 -49.43 -10.92
C SER A 242 1.15 -49.64 -11.95
N GLY A 243 1.39 -49.33 -13.21
CA GLY A 243 0.48 -49.61 -14.32
C GLY A 243 0.22 -51.10 -14.46
N TYR A 244 1.28 -51.92 -14.52
CA TYR A 244 1.12 -53.38 -14.57
C TYR A 244 0.32 -53.90 -13.37
N SER A 245 0.64 -53.46 -12.15
CA SER A 245 -0.08 -53.92 -10.95
C SER A 245 -1.54 -53.47 -10.92
N ALA A 246 -1.87 -52.31 -11.48
CA ALA A 246 -3.25 -51.86 -11.60
C ALA A 246 -4.09 -52.73 -12.56
N PHE A 247 -3.48 -53.23 -13.64
CA PHE A 247 -4.17 -54.06 -14.66
C PHE A 247 -4.15 -55.56 -14.36
N TYR A 248 -3.04 -56.09 -13.85
CA TYR A 248 -2.82 -57.52 -13.67
C TYR A 248 -2.83 -57.97 -12.21
N GLY A 249 -2.93 -57.04 -11.27
CA GLY A 249 -2.98 -57.32 -9.83
C GLY A 249 -1.65 -57.07 -9.12
N VAL A 250 -1.74 -56.94 -7.80
CA VAL A 250 -0.59 -56.72 -6.92
C VAL A 250 0.03 -58.04 -6.52
N LYS A 251 1.36 -58.15 -6.61
CA LYS A 251 2.10 -59.33 -6.18
C LYS A 251 2.05 -59.47 -4.65
N GLU A 252 1.84 -60.69 -4.16
CA GLU A 252 1.85 -60.99 -2.72
C GLU A 252 3.18 -60.58 -2.06
N GLY A 253 3.09 -59.96 -0.89
CA GLY A 253 4.24 -59.46 -0.13
C GLY A 253 4.95 -58.23 -0.71
N SER A 254 4.40 -57.62 -1.78
CA SER A 254 4.91 -56.36 -2.33
C SER A 254 4.11 -55.15 -1.86
N LEU A 255 4.72 -53.97 -1.91
CA LEU A 255 4.03 -52.68 -1.70
C LEU A 255 3.03 -52.36 -2.84
N GLY A 256 2.94 -53.20 -3.86
CA GLY A 256 2.02 -53.08 -4.99
C GLY A 256 2.36 -52.05 -6.06
N PHE A 257 3.07 -50.97 -5.72
CA PHE A 257 3.51 -49.98 -6.73
C PHE A 257 4.93 -50.21 -7.25
N ILE A 258 5.76 -51.02 -6.57
CA ILE A 258 7.12 -51.39 -7.02
C ILE A 258 7.22 -52.91 -7.22
N ASN A 259 7.48 -53.32 -8.46
CA ASN A 259 7.81 -54.68 -8.84
C ASN A 259 9.25 -54.74 -9.39
N PRO A 260 10.18 -55.42 -8.70
CA PRO A 260 11.60 -55.45 -9.07
C PRO A 260 11.90 -56.22 -10.37
N ASN A 261 10.97 -57.05 -10.87
CA ASN A 261 11.19 -57.85 -12.08
C ASN A 261 10.05 -57.74 -13.09
N ILE A 262 9.53 -56.53 -13.30
CA ILE A 262 8.36 -56.30 -14.14
C ILE A 262 8.55 -56.77 -15.59
N PHE A 263 9.75 -56.62 -16.14
CA PHE A 263 10.08 -57.04 -17.51
C PHE A 263 10.19 -58.55 -17.65
N GLY A 264 10.63 -59.26 -16.61
CA GLY A 264 10.68 -60.72 -16.59
C GLY A 264 9.29 -61.37 -16.43
N GLU A 265 8.34 -60.65 -15.84
CA GLU A 265 6.96 -61.12 -15.62
C GLU A 265 6.03 -60.91 -16.85
N ALA A 266 6.53 -60.25 -17.90
CA ALA A 266 5.79 -60.01 -19.14
C ALA A 266 5.69 -61.28 -20.00
N LYS A 267 4.68 -62.13 -19.73
CA LYS A 267 4.46 -63.41 -20.41
C LYS A 267 3.96 -63.30 -21.86
N SER A 268 3.55 -62.10 -22.32
CA SER A 268 3.09 -61.88 -23.70
C SER A 268 3.61 -60.55 -24.25
N GLY A 269 3.73 -60.47 -25.58
CA GLY A 269 4.15 -59.23 -26.26
C GLY A 269 3.21 -58.05 -25.99
N GLY A 270 1.91 -58.30 -25.78
CA GLY A 270 0.94 -57.26 -25.41
C GLY A 270 1.16 -56.70 -24.00
N VAL A 271 1.51 -57.56 -23.03
CA VAL A 271 1.85 -57.14 -21.66
C VAL A 271 3.14 -56.32 -21.67
N LEU A 272 4.14 -56.75 -22.45
CA LEU A 272 5.39 -56.01 -22.61
C LEU A 272 5.16 -54.63 -23.25
N ALA A 273 4.31 -54.56 -24.28
CA ALA A 273 3.93 -53.30 -24.90
C ALA A 273 3.23 -52.36 -23.90
N LEU A 274 2.34 -52.90 -23.06
CA LEU A 274 1.69 -52.11 -22.00
C LEU A 274 2.72 -51.55 -21.02
N ILE A 275 3.65 -52.37 -20.52
CA ILE A 275 4.69 -51.95 -19.56
C ILE A 275 5.54 -50.80 -20.12
N ILE A 276 5.85 -50.82 -21.42
CA ILE A 276 6.69 -49.80 -22.07
C ILE A 276 5.87 -48.55 -22.45
N LEU A 277 4.68 -48.72 -23.04
CA LEU A 277 3.89 -47.61 -23.55
C LEU A 277 3.15 -46.85 -22.46
N PHE A 278 2.82 -47.50 -21.35
CA PHE A 278 2.07 -46.86 -20.28
C PHE A 278 2.80 -45.64 -19.68
N PRO A 279 4.09 -45.72 -19.30
CA PRO A 279 4.85 -44.52 -18.91
C PRO A 279 4.96 -43.47 -20.03
N VAL A 280 5.11 -43.90 -21.28
CA VAL A 280 5.27 -43.00 -22.43
C VAL A 280 4.06 -42.09 -22.60
N ILE A 281 2.86 -42.58 -22.28
CA ILE A 281 1.63 -41.77 -22.29
C ILE A 281 1.75 -40.61 -21.28
N PHE A 282 2.17 -40.89 -20.04
CA PHE A 282 2.36 -39.86 -19.02
C PHE A 282 3.45 -38.86 -19.41
N LEU A 283 4.60 -39.36 -19.87
CA LEU A 283 5.68 -38.49 -20.34
C LEU A 283 5.21 -37.58 -21.50
N GLY A 284 4.43 -38.13 -22.44
CA GLY A 284 3.85 -37.39 -23.56
C GLY A 284 2.83 -36.32 -23.14
N LEU A 285 2.01 -36.60 -22.13
CA LEU A 285 1.08 -35.61 -21.56
C LEU A 285 1.82 -34.39 -21.01
N GLU A 286 2.98 -34.59 -20.39
CA GLU A 286 3.77 -33.48 -19.86
C GLU A 286 4.42 -32.65 -20.96
N PHE A 287 4.85 -33.28 -22.07
CA PHE A 287 5.29 -32.53 -23.24
C PHE A 287 4.20 -31.60 -23.79
N LEU A 288 2.92 -32.00 -23.73
CA LEU A 288 1.79 -31.13 -24.09
C LEU A 288 1.57 -29.98 -23.10
N ILE A 289 1.82 -30.22 -21.80
CA ILE A 289 1.82 -29.19 -20.77
C ILE A 289 2.94 -28.18 -21.02
N HIS A 290 4.17 -28.64 -21.25
CA HIS A 290 5.30 -27.78 -21.62
C HIS A 290 4.99 -26.94 -22.86
N TYR A 291 4.47 -27.56 -23.93
CA TYR A 291 4.08 -26.83 -25.14
C TYR A 291 3.04 -25.74 -24.85
N SER A 292 2.07 -26.02 -23.98
CA SER A 292 1.05 -25.05 -23.55
C SER A 292 1.64 -23.90 -22.72
N LEU A 293 2.61 -24.20 -21.85
CA LEU A 293 3.34 -23.19 -21.07
C LEU A 293 4.19 -22.28 -21.96
N GLU A 294 4.91 -22.84 -22.93
CA GLU A 294 5.74 -22.09 -23.87
C GLU A 294 4.87 -21.19 -24.77
N LYS A 295 3.72 -21.70 -25.22
CA LYS A 295 2.72 -20.90 -25.94
C LYS A 295 2.19 -19.73 -25.11
N ASN A 296 1.99 -19.92 -23.80
CA ASN A 296 1.60 -18.83 -22.91
C ASN A 296 2.68 -17.76 -22.76
N LYS A 297 3.96 -18.14 -22.76
CA LYS A 297 5.07 -17.15 -22.80
C LYS A 297 5.03 -16.34 -24.09
N LYS A 298 4.84 -16.99 -25.25
CA LYS A 298 4.69 -16.31 -26.54
C LYS A 298 3.48 -15.37 -26.57
N ASN A 299 2.35 -15.79 -26.01
CA ASN A 299 1.15 -14.94 -25.92
C ASN A 299 1.40 -13.66 -25.11
N VAL A 300 2.18 -13.71 -24.03
CA VAL A 300 2.54 -12.50 -23.25
C VAL A 300 3.33 -11.52 -24.11
N ILE A 301 4.31 -12.02 -24.86
CA ILE A 301 5.11 -11.20 -25.78
C ILE A 301 4.23 -10.58 -26.87
N GLU A 302 3.20 -11.28 -27.32
CA GLU A 302 2.24 -10.82 -28.34
C GLU A 302 1.04 -10.03 -27.78
N GLY A 303 1.00 -9.75 -26.47
CA GLY A 303 -0.13 -9.05 -25.82
C GLY A 303 -1.45 -9.83 -25.76
N LYS A 304 -1.40 -11.16 -25.98
CA LYS A 304 -2.56 -12.07 -25.94
C LYS A 304 -2.77 -12.65 -24.53
N PRO A 305 -4.03 -12.95 -24.13
CA PRO A 305 -4.30 -13.56 -22.84
C PRO A 305 -3.73 -14.97 -22.74
N LYS A 306 -3.23 -15.32 -21.54
CA LYS A 306 -2.75 -16.67 -21.21
C LYS A 306 -3.91 -17.66 -21.16
N LYS A 307 -3.69 -18.88 -21.66
CA LYS A 307 -4.67 -19.97 -21.65
C LYS A 307 -4.21 -21.08 -20.71
N TYR A 308 -4.79 -21.11 -19.51
CA TYR A 308 -4.47 -22.13 -18.50
C TYR A 308 -5.39 -23.34 -18.51
N LEU A 309 -6.55 -23.26 -19.18
CA LEU A 309 -7.54 -24.33 -19.19
C LEU A 309 -6.97 -25.68 -19.65
N THR A 310 -6.15 -25.69 -20.71
CA THR A 310 -5.50 -26.91 -21.22
C THR A 310 -4.53 -27.52 -20.20
N ILE A 311 -3.75 -26.68 -19.51
CA ILE A 311 -2.80 -27.15 -18.48
C ILE A 311 -3.57 -27.78 -17.31
N ILE A 312 -4.62 -27.11 -16.83
CA ILE A 312 -5.47 -27.60 -15.73
C ILE A 312 -6.13 -28.92 -16.13
N LEU A 313 -6.64 -29.03 -17.35
CA LEU A 313 -7.28 -30.25 -17.85
C LEU A 313 -6.29 -31.43 -17.90
N LEU A 314 -5.08 -31.23 -18.42
CA LEU A 314 -4.06 -32.28 -18.53
C LEU A 314 -3.56 -32.74 -17.14
N LEU A 315 -3.33 -31.80 -16.21
CA LEU A 315 -2.97 -32.13 -14.84
C LEU A 315 -4.11 -32.86 -14.10
N SER A 316 -5.36 -32.44 -14.31
CA SER A 316 -6.52 -33.10 -13.71
C SER A 316 -6.68 -34.53 -14.24
N LEU A 317 -6.48 -34.73 -15.55
CA LEU A 317 -6.49 -36.06 -16.16
C LEU A 317 -5.42 -36.97 -15.53
N THR A 318 -4.22 -36.44 -15.34
CA THR A 318 -3.10 -37.18 -14.73
C THR A 318 -3.39 -37.53 -13.27
N LEU A 319 -3.92 -36.58 -12.49
CA LEU A 319 -4.31 -36.82 -11.11
C LEU A 319 -5.41 -37.90 -10.98
N ILE A 320 -6.40 -37.88 -11.88
CA ILE A 320 -7.46 -38.88 -11.92
C ILE A 320 -6.90 -40.26 -12.28
N ALA A 321 -5.96 -40.32 -13.23
CA ALA A 321 -5.30 -41.57 -13.61
C ALA A 321 -4.49 -42.14 -12.43
N ASP A 322 -3.72 -41.31 -11.73
CA ASP A 322 -2.94 -41.75 -10.57
C ASP A 322 -3.83 -42.14 -9.38
N ALA A 323 -4.96 -41.47 -9.17
CA ALA A 323 -5.96 -41.88 -8.19
C ALA A 323 -6.56 -43.25 -8.55
N PHE A 324 -6.82 -43.52 -9.83
CA PHE A 324 -7.28 -44.83 -10.27
C PHE A 324 -6.24 -45.92 -10.04
N ILE A 325 -4.97 -45.65 -10.38
CA ILE A 325 -3.85 -46.58 -10.13
C ILE A 325 -3.72 -46.83 -8.62
N GLY A 326 -3.72 -45.78 -7.80
CA GLY A 326 -3.63 -45.88 -6.35
C GLY A 326 -4.76 -46.69 -5.75
N TYR A 327 -6.00 -46.50 -6.23
CA TYR A 327 -7.16 -47.28 -5.80
C TYR A 327 -6.97 -48.77 -6.10
N LYS A 328 -6.55 -49.12 -7.31
CA LYS A 328 -6.33 -50.51 -7.72
C LYS A 328 -5.21 -51.17 -6.93
N ILE A 329 -4.15 -50.43 -6.62
CA ILE A 329 -3.03 -50.91 -5.81
C ILE A 329 -3.47 -51.14 -4.37
N SER A 330 -4.13 -50.16 -3.75
CA SER A 330 -4.67 -50.26 -2.38
C SER A 330 -5.65 -51.43 -2.24
N GLN A 331 -6.59 -51.56 -3.18
CA GLN A 331 -7.49 -52.72 -3.26
C GLN A 331 -6.72 -54.04 -3.38
N GLY A 332 -5.69 -54.09 -4.25
CA GLY A 332 -4.89 -55.29 -4.46
C GLY A 332 -4.09 -55.71 -3.22
N VAL A 333 -3.44 -54.75 -2.55
CA VAL A 333 -2.70 -54.99 -1.31
C VAL A 333 -3.64 -55.51 -0.21
N HIS A 334 -4.77 -54.85 0.01
CA HIS A 334 -5.74 -55.28 1.02
C HIS A 334 -6.34 -56.65 0.71
N THR A 335 -6.58 -56.97 -0.57
CA THR A 335 -7.06 -58.29 -0.98
C THR A 335 -6.02 -59.37 -0.68
N ASN A 336 -4.73 -59.09 -0.87
CA ASN A 336 -3.66 -60.00 -0.51
C ASN A 336 -3.53 -60.18 1.01
N GLU A 337 -3.74 -59.12 1.79
CA GLU A 337 -3.79 -59.20 3.26
C GLU A 337 -4.97 -60.04 3.75
N PHE A 338 -6.14 -59.92 3.11
CA PHE A 338 -7.30 -60.75 3.40
C PHE A 338 -7.04 -62.23 3.07
N ASN A 339 -6.49 -62.51 1.88
CA ASN A 339 -6.19 -63.87 1.44
C ASN A 339 -5.12 -64.56 2.30
N SER A 340 -4.20 -63.78 2.88
CA SER A 340 -3.18 -64.28 3.82
C SER A 340 -3.68 -64.40 5.27
N GLY A 341 -4.92 -63.98 5.55
CA GLY A 341 -5.53 -64.02 6.88
C GLY A 341 -5.04 -62.93 7.83
N LEU A 342 -4.36 -61.89 7.33
CA LEU A 342 -3.93 -60.73 8.12
C LEU A 342 -5.11 -59.78 8.43
N THR A 343 -6.15 -59.79 7.59
CA THR A 343 -7.37 -59.02 7.78
C THR A 343 -8.60 -59.91 7.55
N SER A 344 -9.69 -59.63 8.26
CA SER A 344 -10.96 -60.39 8.16
C SER A 344 -12.06 -59.62 7.41
N GLU A 345 -11.80 -58.37 7.03
CA GLU A 345 -12.75 -57.51 6.35
C GLU A 345 -12.51 -57.56 4.83
N LEU A 346 -13.59 -57.51 4.04
CA LEU A 346 -13.49 -57.37 2.59
C LEU A 346 -13.28 -55.89 2.22
N TRP A 347 -12.61 -55.65 1.10
CA TRP A 347 -12.37 -54.30 0.61
C TRP A 347 -13.67 -53.52 0.41
N GLN A 348 -13.78 -52.36 1.06
CA GLN A 348 -14.86 -51.40 0.88
C GLN A 348 -14.32 -50.10 0.31
N TYR A 349 -15.11 -49.44 -0.54
CA TYR A 349 -14.69 -48.18 -1.18
C TYR A 349 -14.24 -47.11 -0.18
N SER A 350 -14.88 -47.03 1.00
CA SER A 350 -14.55 -46.07 2.05
C SER A 350 -13.16 -46.26 2.67
N MET A 351 -12.56 -47.46 2.55
CA MET A 351 -11.23 -47.77 3.09
C MET A 351 -10.11 -46.99 2.38
N ILE A 352 -10.34 -46.55 1.13
CA ILE A 352 -9.38 -45.78 0.34
C ILE A 352 -8.92 -44.50 1.05
N PHE A 353 -9.81 -43.84 1.79
CA PHE A 353 -9.52 -42.57 2.47
C PHE A 353 -8.62 -42.73 3.71
N LYS A 354 -8.32 -43.98 4.10
CA LYS A 354 -7.47 -44.32 5.24
C LYS A 354 -6.23 -45.13 4.83
N ASP A 355 -6.20 -45.67 3.61
CA ASP A 355 -5.11 -46.51 3.15
C ASP A 355 -3.89 -45.68 2.75
N ILE A 356 -2.75 -45.95 3.39
CA ILE A 356 -1.50 -45.26 3.11
C ILE A 356 -0.95 -45.56 1.70
N ASN A 357 -1.17 -46.76 1.16
CA ASN A 357 -0.71 -47.14 -0.17
C ASN A 357 -1.36 -46.29 -1.27
N PHE A 358 -2.64 -45.91 -1.08
CA PHE A 358 -3.32 -44.99 -1.98
C PHE A 358 -2.61 -43.62 -2.03
N TYR A 359 -2.32 -43.05 -0.87
CA TYR A 359 -1.64 -41.76 -0.79
C TYR A 359 -0.17 -41.84 -1.24
N LEU A 360 0.52 -42.95 -0.98
CA LEU A 360 1.88 -43.17 -1.47
C LEU A 360 1.92 -43.17 -3.00
N VAL A 361 0.98 -43.81 -3.67
CA VAL A 361 0.90 -43.78 -5.14
C VAL A 361 0.65 -42.36 -5.66
N LEU A 362 -0.23 -41.59 -5.01
CA LEU A 362 -0.46 -40.19 -5.39
C LEU A 362 0.75 -39.28 -5.20
N VAL A 363 1.49 -39.45 -4.10
CA VAL A 363 2.69 -38.64 -3.83
C VAL A 363 3.83 -39.07 -4.76
N LEU A 364 4.11 -40.36 -4.86
CA LEU A 364 5.22 -40.91 -5.63
C LEU A 364 4.99 -40.88 -7.15
N GLY A 365 3.73 -40.85 -7.59
CA GLY A 365 3.32 -40.63 -8.97
C GLY A 365 3.10 -39.15 -9.25
N PHE A 366 1.92 -38.63 -8.89
CA PHE A 366 1.46 -37.32 -9.34
C PHE A 366 2.32 -36.15 -8.84
N VAL A 367 2.72 -36.13 -7.57
CA VAL A 367 3.54 -35.02 -7.07
C VAL A 367 4.92 -35.03 -7.72
N VAL A 368 5.55 -36.20 -7.84
CA VAL A 368 6.84 -36.34 -8.54
C VAL A 368 6.69 -35.99 -10.03
N TYR A 369 5.60 -36.39 -10.66
CA TYR A 369 5.26 -36.04 -12.04
C TYR A 369 5.16 -34.51 -12.24
N VAL A 370 4.49 -33.79 -11.34
CA VAL A 370 4.40 -32.32 -11.39
C VAL A 370 5.77 -31.66 -11.18
N ILE A 371 6.58 -32.16 -10.24
CA ILE A 371 7.96 -31.66 -10.01
C ILE A 371 8.81 -31.89 -11.27
N TRP A 372 8.76 -33.09 -11.83
CA TRP A 372 9.44 -33.44 -13.07
C TRP A 372 9.00 -32.55 -14.23
N GLY A 373 7.70 -32.30 -14.39
CA GLY A 373 7.15 -31.41 -15.42
C GLY A 373 7.63 -29.97 -15.30
N GLY A 374 7.68 -29.45 -14.07
CA GLY A 374 8.25 -28.14 -13.77
C GLY A 374 9.73 -28.05 -14.17
N LEU A 375 10.52 -29.07 -13.80
CA LEU A 375 11.94 -29.15 -14.15
C LEU A 375 12.17 -29.35 -15.66
N LEU A 376 11.37 -30.19 -16.31
CA LEU A 376 11.40 -30.41 -17.75
C LEU A 376 11.12 -29.09 -18.49
N ASN A 377 10.10 -28.35 -18.07
CA ASN A 377 9.82 -27.04 -18.64
C ASN A 377 10.95 -26.04 -18.38
N TYR A 378 11.59 -26.06 -17.20
CA TYR A 378 12.76 -25.23 -16.92
C TYR A 378 13.92 -25.55 -17.89
N VAL A 379 14.24 -26.84 -18.08
CA VAL A 379 15.32 -27.31 -18.95
C VAL A 379 15.01 -26.98 -20.41
N LEU A 380 13.84 -27.37 -20.92
CA LEU A 380 13.46 -27.19 -22.33
C LEU A 380 13.25 -25.72 -22.73
N SER A 381 12.80 -24.88 -21.80
CA SER A 381 12.66 -23.44 -22.06
C SER A 381 13.98 -22.68 -21.94
N HIS A 382 15.08 -23.32 -21.54
CA HIS A 382 16.35 -22.65 -21.32
C HIS A 382 16.90 -22.08 -22.65
N PRO A 383 17.41 -20.82 -22.69
CA PRO A 383 17.89 -20.20 -23.92
C PRO A 383 19.00 -20.97 -24.65
N TYR A 384 19.76 -21.81 -23.93
CA TYR A 384 20.80 -22.66 -24.52
C TYR A 384 20.26 -23.67 -25.54
N LEU A 385 18.99 -24.10 -25.40
CA LEU A 385 18.34 -25.02 -26.32
C LEU A 385 17.58 -24.31 -27.45
N LYS A 386 17.57 -22.97 -27.46
CA LYS A 386 16.89 -22.15 -28.49
C LYS A 386 17.87 -21.69 -29.56
N THR A 387 17.36 -21.30 -30.71
CA THR A 387 18.20 -20.73 -31.78
C THR A 387 18.85 -19.43 -31.29
N VAL A 388 20.04 -19.10 -31.82
CA VAL A 388 20.80 -17.90 -31.44
C VAL A 388 19.91 -16.64 -31.43
N ASN A 389 19.11 -16.46 -32.48
CA ASN A 389 18.18 -15.33 -32.61
C ASN A 389 17.08 -15.30 -31.53
N GLU A 390 16.55 -16.45 -31.11
CA GLU A 390 15.53 -16.50 -30.04
C GLU A 390 16.15 -16.32 -28.65
N ARG A 391 17.37 -16.82 -28.42
CA ARG A 391 18.14 -16.61 -27.19
C ARG A 391 18.38 -15.12 -26.97
N ASP A 392 18.93 -14.44 -27.96
CA ASP A 392 19.30 -13.02 -27.83
C ASP A 392 18.05 -12.16 -27.61
N LYS A 393 16.95 -12.46 -28.32
CA LYS A 393 15.67 -11.77 -28.13
C LYS A 393 15.13 -11.91 -26.70
N ILE A 394 15.24 -13.10 -26.10
CA ILE A 394 14.78 -13.33 -24.72
C ILE A 394 15.69 -12.64 -23.71
N LEU A 395 17.01 -12.74 -23.90
CA LEU A 395 17.98 -12.10 -23.01
C LEU A 395 17.84 -10.58 -23.01
N ILE A 396 17.75 -9.99 -24.21
CA ILE A 396 17.50 -8.56 -24.37
C ILE A 396 16.17 -8.16 -23.72
N GLY A 397 15.09 -8.93 -23.94
CA GLY A 397 13.79 -8.65 -23.31
C GLY A 397 13.81 -8.70 -21.78
N ASN A 398 14.60 -9.61 -21.19
CA ASN A 398 14.79 -9.67 -19.74
C ASN A 398 15.58 -8.47 -19.22
N ILE A 399 16.61 -8.04 -19.94
CA ILE A 399 17.38 -6.84 -19.60
C ILE A 399 16.49 -5.59 -19.71
N ASP A 400 15.71 -5.46 -20.77
CA ASP A 400 14.76 -4.35 -20.93
C ASP A 400 13.78 -4.28 -19.77
N SER A 401 13.23 -5.42 -19.35
CA SER A 401 12.35 -5.48 -18.17
C SER A 401 13.05 -5.03 -16.89
N LYS A 402 14.33 -5.41 -16.68
CA LYS A 402 15.14 -4.96 -15.55
C LYS A 402 15.41 -3.45 -15.61
N ILE A 403 15.76 -2.93 -16.79
CA ILE A 403 15.99 -1.50 -17.00
C ILE A 403 14.72 -0.70 -16.69
N ASP A 404 13.57 -1.15 -17.17
CA ASP A 404 12.28 -0.50 -16.91
C ASP A 404 11.95 -0.47 -15.41
N GLU A 405 12.13 -1.59 -14.71
CA GLU A 405 11.97 -1.66 -13.25
C GLU A 405 12.88 -0.66 -12.53
N ARG A 406 14.17 -0.62 -12.89
CA ARG A 406 15.13 0.33 -12.30
C ARG A 406 14.82 1.78 -12.64
N ARG A 407 14.29 2.08 -13.83
CA ARG A 407 13.85 3.43 -14.23
C ARG A 407 12.64 3.89 -13.41
N VAL A 408 11.71 3.00 -13.10
CA VAL A 408 10.58 3.30 -12.20
C VAL A 408 11.07 3.63 -10.79
N GLU A 409 11.99 2.82 -10.24
CA GLU A 409 12.61 3.10 -8.94
C GLU A 409 13.39 4.42 -8.92
N LEU A 410 14.13 4.71 -9.99
CA LEU A 410 14.88 5.96 -10.17
C LEU A 410 13.93 7.17 -10.18
N SER A 411 12.81 7.07 -10.90
CA SER A 411 11.78 8.11 -10.94
C SER A 411 11.22 8.41 -9.54
N ALA A 412 10.96 7.37 -8.73
CA ALA A 412 10.50 7.55 -7.36
C ALA A 412 11.54 8.28 -6.48
N ILE A 413 12.83 7.95 -6.63
CA ILE A 413 13.92 8.63 -5.91
C ILE A 413 14.03 10.10 -6.35
N VAL A 414 13.96 10.38 -7.65
CA VAL A 414 13.99 11.75 -8.18
C VAL A 414 12.82 12.58 -7.63
N SER A 415 11.61 12.00 -7.56
CA SER A 415 10.45 12.65 -6.95
C SER A 415 10.69 12.98 -5.46
N LYS A 416 11.31 12.06 -4.71
CA LYS A 416 11.67 12.27 -3.31
C LYS A 416 12.75 13.34 -3.13
N ILE A 417 13.76 13.38 -4.00
CA ILE A 417 14.77 14.45 -4.03
C ILE A 417 14.09 15.81 -4.20
N ASN A 418 13.17 15.93 -5.16
CA ASN A 418 12.48 17.19 -5.41
C ASN A 418 11.64 17.67 -4.20
N SER A 419 10.97 16.75 -3.50
CA SER A 419 10.19 17.09 -2.31
C SER A 419 11.06 17.51 -1.13
N LEU A 420 12.19 16.81 -0.90
CA LEU A 420 13.17 17.17 0.12
C LEU A 420 13.81 18.54 -0.17
N SER A 421 14.21 18.80 -1.41
CA SER A 421 14.74 20.11 -1.84
C SER A 421 13.73 21.23 -1.60
N THR A 422 12.46 21.00 -1.90
CA THR A 422 11.38 21.97 -1.63
C THR A 422 11.22 22.21 -0.13
N LEU A 423 11.23 21.15 0.68
CA LEU A 423 11.15 21.27 2.14
C LEU A 423 12.32 22.06 2.72
N ILE A 424 13.54 21.84 2.23
CA ILE A 424 14.72 22.59 2.65
C ILE A 424 14.56 24.08 2.34
N LEU A 425 14.03 24.44 1.17
CA LEU A 425 13.73 25.84 0.83
C LEU A 425 12.73 26.43 1.82
N THR A 426 11.59 25.77 2.07
CA THR A 426 10.58 26.27 3.03
C THR A 426 11.11 26.43 4.45
N LEU A 427 11.93 25.48 4.93
CA LEU A 427 12.56 25.58 6.25
C LEU A 427 13.58 26.72 6.29
N THR A 428 14.28 26.97 5.19
CA THR A 428 15.23 28.08 5.09
C THR A 428 14.51 29.43 5.20
N ASP A 429 13.40 29.60 4.50
CA ASP A 429 12.58 30.81 4.56
C ASP A 429 11.96 31.01 5.95
N GLU A 430 11.46 29.93 6.56
CA GLU A 430 10.89 29.96 7.93
C GLU A 430 11.94 30.37 8.97
N ILE A 431 13.14 29.79 8.88
CA ILE A 431 14.27 30.14 9.76
C ILE A 431 14.64 31.61 9.57
N ALA A 432 14.75 32.09 8.33
CA ALA A 432 15.11 33.47 8.03
C ALA A 432 14.06 34.46 8.58
N GLY A 433 12.77 34.18 8.41
CA GLY A 433 11.69 35.00 8.97
C GLY A 433 11.72 35.05 10.50
N LYS A 434 11.89 33.91 11.16
CA LYS A 434 11.97 33.85 12.63
C LYS A 434 13.23 34.51 13.19
N ASP A 435 14.39 34.34 12.53
CA ASP A 435 15.63 35.03 12.89
C ASP A 435 15.43 36.56 12.76
N GLN A 436 14.68 37.02 11.75
CA GLN A 436 14.34 38.43 11.60
C GLN A 436 13.39 38.95 12.70
N ASP A 437 12.41 38.16 13.12
CA ASP A 437 11.53 38.49 14.25
C ASP A 437 12.32 38.59 15.56
N ILE A 438 13.25 37.66 15.82
CA ILE A 438 14.12 37.67 17.00
C ILE A 438 14.92 38.97 17.06
N ILE A 439 15.54 39.37 15.94
CA ILE A 439 16.30 40.62 15.84
C ILE A 439 15.42 41.83 16.14
N GLY A 440 14.17 41.85 15.65
CA GLY A 440 13.20 42.90 15.96
C GLY A 440 12.96 43.03 17.46
N TYR A 441 12.60 41.92 18.12
CA TYR A 441 12.35 41.88 19.56
C TYR A 441 13.58 42.25 20.41
N GLU A 442 14.79 41.81 20.02
CA GLU A 442 16.04 42.13 20.74
C GLU A 442 16.44 43.60 20.64
N ASN A 443 16.08 44.26 19.54
CA ASN A 443 16.32 45.69 19.34
C ASN A 443 15.22 46.57 19.95
N GLY A 444 14.23 46.01 20.66
CA GLY A 444 13.13 46.77 21.27
C GLY A 444 12.02 47.17 20.28
N VAL A 445 12.10 46.70 19.03
CA VAL A 445 11.08 46.94 18.01
C VAL A 445 10.04 45.83 18.10
N ILE A 446 8.80 46.19 18.41
CA ILE A 446 7.68 45.22 18.37
C ILE A 446 7.38 44.94 16.89
N PRO A 447 7.57 43.71 16.39
CA PRO A 447 7.24 43.39 15.00
C PRO A 447 5.73 43.55 14.81
N VAL A 448 5.33 44.58 14.08
CA VAL A 448 3.92 44.83 13.75
C VAL A 448 3.45 43.70 12.84
N ASN A 449 2.53 42.88 13.32
CA ASN A 449 1.88 41.89 12.47
C ASN A 449 1.05 42.62 11.40
N ILE A 450 1.59 42.72 10.19
CA ILE A 450 0.98 43.46 9.07
C ILE A 450 -0.44 42.94 8.76
N PRO A 451 -0.69 41.61 8.68
CA PRO A 451 -2.05 41.09 8.56
C PRO A 451 -3.02 41.57 9.65
N SER A 452 -2.63 41.51 10.93
CA SER A 452 -3.46 41.98 12.06
C SER A 452 -3.68 43.49 12.01
N PHE A 453 -2.66 44.27 11.62
CA PHE A 453 -2.79 45.72 11.47
C PHE A 453 -3.76 46.08 10.34
N ARG A 454 -3.69 45.39 9.18
CA ARG A 454 -4.67 45.55 8.10
C ARG A 454 -6.08 45.21 8.55
N ALA A 455 -6.25 44.17 9.38
CA ALA A 455 -7.54 43.81 9.95
C ALA A 455 -8.09 44.91 10.87
N ALA A 456 -7.27 45.47 11.77
CA ALA A 456 -7.67 46.56 12.66
C ALA A 456 -8.10 47.82 11.91
N VAL A 457 -7.36 48.20 10.85
CA VAL A 457 -7.74 49.32 9.97
C VAL A 457 -9.02 49.02 9.20
N GLY A 458 -9.19 47.79 8.72
CA GLY A 458 -10.43 47.34 8.07
C GLY A 458 -11.65 47.39 8.99
N GLU A 459 -11.48 47.00 10.25
CA GLU A 459 -12.54 47.05 11.27
C GLU A 459 -12.95 48.49 11.58
N PHE A 460 -11.97 49.40 11.74
CA PHE A 460 -12.20 50.84 11.86
C PHE A 460 -12.96 51.40 10.65
N MET A 461 -12.53 51.06 9.43
CA MET A 461 -13.21 51.51 8.21
C MET A 461 -14.64 50.97 8.09
N GLY A 462 -14.89 49.75 8.59
CA GLY A 462 -16.24 49.19 8.70
C GLY A 462 -17.16 50.06 9.57
N GLY A 463 -16.68 50.48 10.74
CA GLY A 463 -17.41 51.39 11.63
C GLY A 463 -17.65 52.77 11.03
N TRP A 464 -16.62 53.35 10.39
CA TRP A 464 -16.71 54.63 9.69
C TRP A 464 -17.75 54.57 8.55
N GLY A 465 -17.77 53.45 7.83
CA GLY A 465 -18.76 53.13 6.81
C GLY A 465 -20.18 53.10 7.34
N ALA A 466 -20.40 52.36 8.42
CA ALA A 466 -21.72 52.19 9.03
C ALA A 466 -22.37 53.53 9.41
N TYR A 467 -21.62 54.45 10.04
CA TYR A 467 -22.13 55.79 10.35
C TYR A 467 -22.41 56.61 9.09
N THR A 468 -21.49 56.62 8.13
CA THR A 468 -21.57 57.46 6.92
C THR A 468 -22.78 57.09 6.05
N VAL A 469 -23.09 55.79 5.93
CA VAL A 469 -24.30 55.31 5.24
C VAL A 469 -25.56 55.73 5.99
N GLY A 470 -25.55 55.64 7.33
CA GLY A 470 -26.69 56.01 8.18
C GLY A 470 -27.01 57.51 8.13
N ALA A 471 -25.98 58.37 8.22
CA ALA A 471 -26.13 59.82 8.35
C ALA A 471 -26.22 60.56 7.00
N PHE A 472 -25.58 60.07 5.93
CA PHE A 472 -25.42 60.80 4.67
C PHE A 472 -25.95 60.04 3.44
N ARG A 473 -27.19 59.53 3.50
CA ARG A 473 -27.80 58.66 2.47
C ARG A 473 -27.47 58.98 1.00
N ILE A 474 -27.51 60.25 0.58
CA ILE A 474 -27.29 60.67 -0.82
C ILE A 474 -25.79 60.79 -1.17
N LYS A 475 -24.96 61.31 -0.25
CA LYS A 475 -23.52 61.57 -0.46
C LYS A 475 -22.61 60.46 0.08
N SER A 476 -23.18 59.45 0.73
CA SER A 476 -22.44 58.39 1.42
C SER A 476 -21.46 57.67 0.51
N LYS A 477 -21.85 57.37 -0.72
CA LYS A 477 -21.01 56.66 -1.70
C LYS A 477 -19.78 57.46 -2.13
N GLU A 478 -19.93 58.78 -2.32
CA GLU A 478 -18.84 59.69 -2.67
C GLU A 478 -17.87 59.83 -1.47
N LEU A 479 -18.42 60.14 -0.29
CA LEU A 479 -17.64 60.30 0.94
C LEU A 479 -16.89 59.03 1.34
N LEU A 480 -17.47 57.84 1.11
CA LEU A 480 -16.81 56.56 1.41
C LEU A 480 -15.71 56.23 0.41
N SER A 481 -15.94 56.44 -0.88
CA SER A 481 -14.91 56.23 -1.91
C SER A 481 -13.67 57.09 -1.64
N ASP A 482 -13.88 58.36 -1.26
CA ASP A 482 -12.79 59.27 -0.93
C ASP A 482 -12.07 58.85 0.36
N ALA A 483 -12.82 58.45 1.40
CA ALA A 483 -12.27 57.98 2.66
C ALA A 483 -11.48 56.68 2.52
N GLU A 484 -11.96 55.71 1.74
CA GLU A 484 -11.27 54.45 1.45
C GLU A 484 -9.97 54.69 0.67
N SER A 485 -10.00 55.59 -0.32
CA SER A 485 -8.79 55.96 -1.08
C SER A 485 -7.71 56.54 -0.16
N ILE A 486 -8.08 57.50 0.69
CA ILE A 486 -7.16 58.13 1.65
C ILE A 486 -6.65 57.09 2.67
N SER A 487 -7.52 56.22 3.17
CA SER A 487 -7.14 55.16 4.12
C SER A 487 -6.18 54.15 3.50
N ASN A 488 -6.41 53.73 2.26
CA ASN A 488 -5.55 52.78 1.57
C ASN A 488 -4.18 53.39 1.26
N GLN A 489 -4.14 54.65 0.82
CA GLN A 489 -2.90 55.36 0.58
C GLN A 489 -2.08 55.47 1.88
N TRP A 490 -2.71 55.93 2.97
CA TRP A 490 -2.07 56.02 4.28
C TRP A 490 -1.57 54.65 4.77
N LEU A 491 -2.37 53.59 4.61
CA LEU A 491 -2.01 52.23 5.04
C LEU A 491 -0.77 51.71 4.30
N GLU A 492 -0.68 51.88 2.99
CA GLU A 492 0.50 51.47 2.22
C GLU A 492 1.74 52.30 2.57
N GLU A 493 1.60 53.62 2.74
CA GLU A 493 2.68 54.51 3.19
C GLU A 493 3.19 54.11 4.59
N LYS A 494 2.28 53.79 5.52
CA LYS A 494 2.61 53.36 6.88
C LYS A 494 3.25 51.97 6.91
N ILE A 495 2.76 51.02 6.12
CA ILE A 495 3.39 49.68 6.01
C ILE A 495 4.80 49.79 5.43
N LEU A 496 5.00 50.68 4.46
CA LEU A 496 6.33 50.94 3.90
C LEU A 496 7.24 51.58 4.96
N SER A 497 6.77 52.57 5.72
CA SER A 497 7.56 53.18 6.80
C SER A 497 7.96 52.14 7.85
N ILE A 498 7.00 51.32 8.31
CA ILE A 498 7.24 50.23 9.26
C ILE A 498 8.34 49.28 8.73
N LYS A 499 8.26 48.83 7.46
CA LYS A 499 9.29 47.97 6.86
C LYS A 499 10.66 48.64 6.78
N THR A 500 10.70 49.94 6.54
CA THR A 500 11.94 50.73 6.38
C THR A 500 12.58 51.07 7.74
N GLU A 501 11.78 51.31 8.77
CA GLU A 501 12.21 51.54 10.15
C GLU A 501 12.67 50.24 10.81
N TYR A 502 11.98 49.13 10.53
CA TYR A 502 12.34 47.78 10.97
C TYR A 502 13.68 47.29 10.37
N SER A 503 14.00 47.71 9.13
CA SER A 503 15.27 47.37 8.48
C SER A 503 16.45 48.27 8.90
N ASN A 504 16.17 49.46 9.43
CA ASN A 504 17.19 50.41 9.87
C ASN A 504 17.48 50.41 11.39
N GLY A 505 16.80 49.56 12.16
CA GLY A 505 17.01 49.43 13.61
C GLY A 505 16.73 50.71 14.41
N LYS A 506 15.87 51.60 13.90
CA LYS A 506 15.45 52.82 14.60
C LYS A 506 14.04 52.65 15.14
N PHE A 507 13.94 52.16 16.36
CA PHE A 507 12.97 52.56 17.39
C PHE A 507 13.48 52.14 18.76
#